data_AF-A0A7K3R6W7-F1
#
_entry.id   AF-A0A7K3R6W7-F1
#
_cell.length_a   1.000
_cell.length_b   1.000
_cell.length_c   1.000
_cell.angle_alpha   90.00
_cell.angle_beta   90.00
_cell.angle_gamma   90.00
#
_symmetry.space_group_name_H-M   'P 1'
#
loop_
_entity.id
_entity.type
_entity.pdbx_description
1 polymer ?
#
loop_
_entity_poly.entity_id
_entity_poly.type
_entity_poly.pdbx_seq_one_letter_code
_entity_poly.pdbx_strand_id
1 'polypeptide(L)'
;MTELDRLTALFSALGADADARDWAESEAEEGLPQLARYRLLRTVWQDVDAWGTAAPQWVDAYRTDGAAADAVDRALAAGLTPEDLGTLAREIARETAFGVLYALADPADGSLPAEVEAQLPGWRLAELTPAGTPTGRHLDALHEDFAELEPKGAVS
;
A
#
# COMPACT_ATOMS: atom_id res chain seq x y z
N MET A 1 14.12 12.59 26.08
CA MET A 1 13.17 12.14 25.06
C MET A 1 13.11 10.64 25.16
N THR A 2 11.94 10.08 25.43
CA THR A 2 11.75 8.62 25.48
C THR A 2 11.70 8.06 24.06
N GLU A 3 11.83 6.74 23.91
CA GLU A 3 11.66 6.12 22.59
C GLU A 3 10.22 6.29 22.08
N LEU A 4 9.23 6.26 22.98
CA LEU A 4 7.84 6.52 22.66
C LEU A 4 7.62 7.94 22.11
N ASP A 5 8.25 8.97 22.72
CA ASP A 5 8.19 10.35 22.22
C ASP A 5 8.82 10.45 20.82
N ARG A 6 9.94 9.74 20.60
CA ARG A 6 10.64 9.71 19.31
C ARG A 6 9.77 9.07 18.23
N LEU A 7 9.19 7.90 18.51
CA LEU A 7 8.33 7.16 17.58
C LEU A 7 7.06 7.96 17.25
N THR A 8 6.39 8.52 18.26
CA THR A 8 5.20 9.37 18.06
C THR A 8 5.51 10.52 17.09
N ALA A 9 6.62 11.23 17.30
CA ALA A 9 7.02 12.33 16.41
C ALA A 9 7.31 11.87 14.97
N LEU A 10 7.86 10.66 14.80
CA LEU A 10 8.12 10.09 13.47
C LEU A 10 6.82 9.68 12.76
N PHE A 11 5.87 9.08 13.47
CA PHE A 11 4.55 8.77 12.91
C PHE A 11 3.76 10.03 12.53
N SER A 12 3.75 11.07 13.37
CA SER A 12 3.16 12.36 13.00
C SER A 12 3.84 12.98 11.78
N ALA A 13 5.18 12.90 11.68
CA ALA A 13 5.88 13.38 10.48
C ALA A 13 5.53 12.59 9.21
N LEU A 14 5.10 11.34 9.36
CA LEU A 14 4.54 10.51 8.28
C LEU A 14 3.03 10.75 8.07
N GLY A 15 2.39 11.61 8.86
CA GLY A 15 0.98 11.98 8.71
C GLY A 15 -0.01 11.04 9.42
N ALA A 16 0.44 10.28 10.42
CA ALA A 16 -0.45 9.45 11.25
C ALA A 16 -1.14 10.28 12.35
N ASP A 17 -1.48 11.55 12.13
CA ASP A 17 -1.66 12.55 13.20
C ASP A 17 -2.63 12.14 14.34
N ALA A 18 -3.74 11.47 14.02
CA ALA A 18 -4.71 11.02 15.01
C ALA A 18 -4.26 9.76 15.79
N ASP A 19 -3.48 8.89 15.14
CA ASP A 19 -3.15 7.55 15.62
C ASP A 19 -1.64 7.39 15.93
N ALA A 20 -0.85 8.46 15.80
CA ALA A 20 0.61 8.42 15.86
C ALA A 20 1.14 7.86 17.18
N ARG A 21 0.42 8.13 18.27
CA ARG A 21 0.76 7.60 19.59
C ARG A 21 0.44 6.11 19.68
N ASP A 22 -0.71 5.67 19.17
CA ASP A 22 -1.16 4.28 19.24
C ASP A 22 -0.19 3.36 18.46
N TRP A 23 0.22 3.79 17.26
CA TRP A 23 1.27 3.11 16.48
C TRP A 23 2.61 3.05 17.22
N ALA A 24 2.99 4.14 17.92
CA ALA A 24 4.22 4.20 18.68
C ALA A 24 4.20 3.32 19.94
N GLU A 25 3.06 3.25 20.63
CA GLU A 25 2.86 2.35 21.78
C GLU A 25 2.93 0.88 21.32
N SER A 26 2.27 0.53 20.21
CA SER A 26 2.34 -0.82 19.64
C SER A 26 3.77 -1.25 19.29
N GLU A 27 4.59 -0.40 18.64
CA GLU A 27 6.00 -0.76 18.40
C GLU A 27 6.81 -0.90 19.69
N ALA A 28 6.58 -0.04 20.67
CA ALA A 28 7.31 -0.07 21.93
C ALA A 28 6.96 -1.29 22.80
N GLU A 29 5.70 -1.72 22.79
CA GLU A 29 5.18 -2.80 23.64
C GLU A 29 5.25 -4.18 22.97
N GLU A 30 4.98 -4.27 21.67
CA GLU A 30 4.91 -5.53 20.94
C GLU A 30 6.23 -5.88 20.22
N GLY A 31 7.13 -4.91 20.08
CA GLY A 31 8.41 -5.09 19.37
C GLY A 31 8.28 -5.25 17.86
N LEU A 32 7.10 -4.95 17.30
CA LEU A 32 6.84 -4.96 15.86
C LEU A 32 7.45 -3.73 15.17
N PRO A 33 7.93 -3.83 13.91
CA PRO A 33 8.50 -2.69 13.20
C PRO A 33 7.40 -1.77 12.63
N GLN A 34 6.54 -1.22 13.50
CA GLN A 34 5.36 -0.46 13.08
C GLN A 34 5.71 0.77 12.25
N LEU A 35 6.80 1.47 12.58
CA LEU A 35 7.22 2.64 11.82
C LEU A 35 7.59 2.27 10.38
N ALA A 36 8.21 1.10 10.19
CA ALA A 36 8.53 0.59 8.87
C ALA A 36 7.26 0.14 8.11
N ARG A 37 6.32 -0.53 8.79
CA ARG A 37 5.02 -0.93 8.24
C ARG A 37 4.24 0.28 7.76
N TYR A 38 3.99 1.25 8.63
CA TYR A 38 3.26 2.47 8.30
C TYR A 38 3.91 3.24 7.16
N ARG A 39 5.24 3.39 7.17
CA ARG A 39 5.96 4.08 6.09
C ARG A 39 5.70 3.42 4.73
N LEU A 40 5.77 2.09 4.66
CA LEU A 40 5.49 1.36 3.43
C LEU A 40 4.03 1.55 3.00
N LEU A 41 3.08 1.29 3.90
CA LEU A 41 1.65 1.34 3.61
C LEU A 41 1.21 2.72 3.16
N ARG A 42 1.73 3.78 3.80
CA ARG A 42 1.52 5.16 3.36
C ARG A 42 2.00 5.37 1.93
N THR A 43 3.20 4.91 1.58
CA THR A 43 3.71 5.06 0.21
C THR A 43 2.83 4.33 -0.79
N VAL A 44 2.39 3.11 -0.48
CA VAL A 44 1.47 2.35 -1.34
C VAL A 44 0.14 3.09 -1.50
N TRP A 45 -0.44 3.64 -0.43
CA TRP A 45 -1.67 4.43 -0.51
C TRP A 45 -1.51 5.70 -1.34
N GLN A 46 -0.37 6.37 -1.27
CA GLN A 46 -0.10 7.53 -2.12
C GLN A 46 -0.10 7.17 -3.61
N ASP A 47 0.46 6.01 -3.97
CA ASP A 47 0.44 5.52 -5.36
C ASP A 47 -0.97 5.10 -5.79
N VAL A 48 -1.74 4.46 -4.90
CA VAL A 48 -3.15 4.10 -5.15
C VAL A 48 -4.01 5.34 -5.37
N ASP A 49 -3.92 6.33 -4.48
CA ASP A 49 -4.71 7.57 -4.58
C ASP A 49 -4.32 8.44 -5.78
N ALA A 50 -3.08 8.33 -6.27
CA ALA A 50 -2.65 9.01 -7.48
C ALA A 50 -3.47 8.59 -8.72
N TRP A 51 -3.93 7.33 -8.78
CA TRP A 51 -4.79 6.86 -9.88
C TRP A 51 -6.16 7.56 -9.91
N GLY A 52 -6.69 7.94 -8.75
CA GLY A 52 -7.92 8.71 -8.64
C GLY A 52 -7.70 10.21 -8.85
N THR A 53 -6.70 10.78 -8.18
CA THR A 53 -6.49 12.24 -8.13
C THR A 53 -5.83 12.82 -9.38
N ALA A 54 -5.01 12.04 -10.09
CA ALA A 54 -4.35 12.45 -11.33
C ALA A 54 -5.05 11.94 -12.59
N ALA A 55 -6.34 11.63 -12.50
CA ALA A 55 -7.09 11.01 -13.58
C ALA A 55 -7.12 11.79 -14.89
N PRO A 56 -7.39 13.11 -14.89
CA PRO A 56 -7.32 13.90 -16.12
C PRO A 56 -5.95 13.77 -16.83
N GLN A 57 -4.86 13.81 -16.06
CA GLN A 57 -3.49 13.81 -16.60
C GLN A 57 -3.14 12.46 -17.22
N TRP A 58 -3.42 11.35 -16.53
CA TRP A 58 -3.09 10.03 -17.09
C TRP A 58 -4.05 9.67 -18.23
N VAL A 59 -5.33 10.05 -18.17
CA VAL A 59 -6.28 9.82 -19.28
C VAL A 59 -5.80 10.49 -20.56
N ASP A 60 -5.38 11.75 -20.49
CA ASP A 60 -4.81 12.48 -21.64
C ASP A 60 -3.52 11.82 -22.17
N ALA A 61 -2.64 11.38 -21.26
CA ALA A 61 -1.41 10.68 -21.64
C ALA A 61 -1.72 9.35 -22.36
N TYR A 62 -2.69 8.58 -21.86
CA TYR A 62 -3.09 7.30 -22.46
C TYR A 62 -3.76 7.48 -23.83
N ARG A 63 -4.54 8.54 -24.03
CA ARG A 63 -5.11 8.87 -25.35
C ARG A 63 -4.04 9.22 -26.39
N THR A 64 -2.91 9.77 -25.96
CA THR A 64 -1.85 10.24 -26.86
C THR A 64 -0.99 9.10 -27.39
N ASP A 65 -0.55 8.18 -26.51
CA ASP A 65 0.39 7.10 -26.86
C ASP A 65 0.30 5.89 -25.91
N GLY A 66 -0.84 5.72 -25.22
CA GLY A 66 -1.02 4.63 -24.25
C GLY A 66 -1.41 3.32 -24.92
N ALA A 67 -0.95 2.19 -24.36
CA ALA A 67 -1.37 0.86 -24.79
C ALA A 67 -2.90 0.63 -24.67
N ALA A 68 -3.58 1.43 -23.86
CA ALA A 68 -5.04 1.37 -23.67
C ALA A 68 -5.79 2.54 -24.34
N ALA A 69 -5.17 3.29 -25.28
CA ALA A 69 -5.77 4.45 -25.94
C ALA A 69 -7.19 4.18 -26.47
N ASP A 70 -7.37 3.11 -27.25
CA ASP A 70 -8.68 2.72 -27.81
C ASP A 70 -9.74 2.44 -26.73
N ALA A 71 -9.34 1.88 -25.58
CA ALA A 71 -10.25 1.60 -24.49
C ALA A 71 -10.69 2.90 -23.80
N VAL A 72 -9.74 3.81 -23.55
CA VAL A 72 -10.01 5.13 -22.97
C VAL A 72 -10.90 5.95 -23.89
N ASP A 73 -10.62 5.97 -25.20
CA ASP A 73 -11.44 6.67 -26.19
C ASP A 73 -12.89 6.18 -26.21
N ARG A 74 -13.09 4.86 -26.18
CA ARG A 74 -14.44 4.28 -26.13
C ARG A 74 -15.16 4.59 -24.82
N ALA A 75 -14.46 4.59 -23.69
CA ALA A 75 -15.07 4.94 -22.41
C ALA A 75 -15.55 6.39 -22.39
N LEU A 76 -14.72 7.32 -22.87
CA LEU A 76 -15.08 8.74 -22.97
C LEU A 76 -16.22 8.96 -23.98
N ALA A 77 -16.19 8.25 -25.12
CA ALA A 77 -17.29 8.28 -26.09
C ALA A 77 -18.61 7.70 -25.54
N ALA A 78 -18.54 6.78 -24.57
CA ALA A 78 -19.68 6.26 -23.84
C ALA A 78 -20.17 7.20 -22.72
N GLY A 79 -19.49 8.33 -22.49
CA GLY A 79 -19.90 9.37 -21.55
C GLY A 79 -19.27 9.28 -20.17
N LEU A 80 -18.30 8.39 -19.93
CA LEU A 80 -17.51 8.41 -18.70
C LEU A 80 -16.61 9.66 -18.70
N THR A 81 -16.39 10.24 -17.53
CA THR A 81 -15.39 11.31 -17.36
C THR A 81 -14.03 10.73 -16.95
N PRO A 82 -12.93 11.51 -17.04
CA PRO A 82 -11.66 11.10 -16.46
C PRO A 82 -11.77 10.74 -14.98
N GLU A 83 -12.61 11.44 -14.21
CA GLU A 83 -12.85 11.16 -12.79
C GLU A 83 -13.51 9.79 -12.57
N ASP A 84 -14.51 9.42 -13.40
CA ASP A 84 -15.11 8.06 -13.34
C ASP A 84 -14.05 6.97 -13.57
N LEU A 85 -13.18 7.21 -14.55
CA LEU A 85 -12.06 6.31 -14.84
C LEU A 85 -11.03 6.28 -13.71
N GLY A 86 -10.79 7.43 -13.06
CA GLY A 86 -9.95 7.55 -11.88
C GLY A 86 -10.46 6.76 -10.68
N THR A 87 -11.77 6.83 -10.39
CA THR A 87 -12.40 6.02 -9.34
C THR A 87 -12.21 4.54 -9.60
N LEU A 88 -12.46 4.06 -10.83
CA LEU A 88 -12.24 2.66 -11.16
C LEU A 88 -10.77 2.26 -11.07
N ALA A 89 -9.86 3.09 -11.59
CA ALA A 89 -8.42 2.83 -11.56
C ALA A 89 -7.87 2.78 -10.13
N ARG A 90 -8.33 3.67 -9.24
CA ARG A 90 -8.00 3.65 -7.80
C ARG A 90 -8.42 2.33 -7.15
N GLU A 91 -9.65 1.85 -7.41
CA GLU A 91 -10.11 0.59 -6.83
C GLU A 91 -9.33 -0.62 -7.35
N ILE A 92 -9.00 -0.66 -8.65
CA ILE A 92 -8.15 -1.71 -9.21
C ILE A 92 -6.75 -1.66 -8.57
N ALA A 93 -6.19 -0.46 -8.38
CA ALA A 93 -4.89 -0.28 -7.73
C ALA A 93 -4.93 -0.73 -6.26
N ARG A 94 -6.00 -0.39 -5.52
CA ARG A 94 -6.22 -0.83 -4.13
C ARG A 94 -6.28 -2.34 -4.02
N GLU A 95 -7.10 -3.00 -4.83
CA GLU A 95 -7.24 -4.47 -4.85
C GLU A 95 -5.93 -5.15 -5.24
N THR A 96 -5.22 -4.62 -6.24
CA THR A 96 -3.91 -5.14 -6.66
C THR A 96 -2.89 -5.00 -5.54
N ALA A 97 -2.83 -3.84 -4.87
CA ALA A 97 -1.94 -3.61 -3.74
C ALA A 97 -2.24 -4.56 -2.59
N PHE A 98 -3.51 -4.73 -2.23
CA PHE A 98 -3.93 -5.70 -1.21
C PHE A 98 -3.47 -7.12 -1.56
N GLY A 99 -3.71 -7.58 -2.79
CA GLY A 99 -3.29 -8.90 -3.25
C GLY A 99 -1.78 -9.13 -3.16
N VAL A 100 -0.97 -8.13 -3.51
CA VAL A 100 0.50 -8.20 -3.38
C VAL A 100 0.91 -8.27 -1.90
N LEU A 101 0.32 -7.43 -1.04
CA LEU A 101 0.62 -7.45 0.40
C LEU A 101 0.18 -8.75 1.08
N TYR A 102 -0.90 -9.37 0.61
CA TYR A 102 -1.34 -10.69 1.05
C TYR A 102 -0.32 -11.76 0.64
N ALA A 103 0.09 -11.77 -0.63
CA ALA A 103 1.09 -12.73 -1.15
C ALA A 103 2.49 -12.59 -0.52
N LEU A 104 2.81 -11.44 0.08
CA LEU A 104 4.01 -11.26 0.88
C LEU A 104 3.96 -11.98 2.23
N ALA A 105 2.76 -12.12 2.81
CA ALA A 105 2.52 -12.81 4.08
C ALA A 105 2.22 -14.31 3.88
N ASP A 106 1.44 -14.64 2.85
CA ASP A 106 1.13 -16.01 2.46
C ASP A 106 1.51 -16.23 0.98
N PRO A 107 2.70 -16.80 0.71
CA PRO A 107 3.17 -17.03 -0.66
C PRO A 107 2.41 -18.17 -1.36
N ALA A 108 1.65 -18.99 -0.63
CA ALA A 108 0.93 -20.12 -1.21
C ALA A 108 -0.42 -19.66 -1.76
N ASP A 109 -0.63 -19.83 -3.08
CA ASP A 109 -1.91 -19.53 -3.73
C ASP A 109 -2.86 -20.74 -3.76
N GLY A 110 -2.42 -21.89 -3.21
CA GLY A 110 -3.17 -23.14 -3.16
C GLY A 110 -3.35 -23.83 -4.52
N SER A 111 -2.65 -23.37 -5.57
CA SER A 111 -2.77 -23.93 -6.92
C SER A 111 -1.93 -25.19 -7.14
N LEU A 112 -0.98 -25.48 -6.24
CA LEU A 112 -0.04 -26.59 -6.35
C LEU A 112 -0.32 -27.69 -5.31
N PRO A 113 0.09 -28.95 -5.59
CA PRO A 113 0.13 -29.99 -4.57
C PRO A 113 1.03 -29.59 -3.39
N ALA A 114 0.65 -29.95 -2.17
CA ALA A 114 1.37 -29.57 -0.95
C ALA A 114 2.84 -30.01 -0.95
N GLU A 115 3.16 -31.14 -1.59
CA GLU A 115 4.52 -31.66 -1.70
C GLU A 115 5.40 -30.81 -2.64
N VAL A 116 4.79 -30.16 -3.64
CA VAL A 116 5.49 -29.21 -4.52
C VAL A 116 5.66 -27.88 -3.79
N GLU A 117 4.61 -27.40 -3.14
CA GLU A 117 4.61 -26.15 -2.36
C GLU A 117 5.74 -26.13 -1.31
N ALA A 118 5.91 -27.25 -0.59
CA ALA A 118 6.94 -27.40 0.44
C ALA A 118 8.39 -27.33 -0.11
N GLN A 119 8.58 -27.41 -1.43
CA GLN A 119 9.89 -27.30 -2.08
C GLN A 119 10.16 -25.92 -2.68
N LEU A 120 9.18 -25.00 -2.65
CA LEU A 120 9.32 -23.65 -3.17
C LEU A 120 10.06 -22.73 -2.19
N PRO A 121 10.76 -21.70 -2.69
CA PRO A 121 11.41 -20.72 -1.83
C PRO A 121 10.38 -19.82 -1.14
N GLY A 122 10.57 -19.58 0.16
CA GLY A 122 9.85 -18.53 0.87
C GLY A 122 10.53 -17.16 0.73
N TRP A 123 9.78 -16.11 1.05
CA TRP A 123 10.29 -14.74 1.16
C TRP A 123 9.66 -14.02 2.35
N ARG A 124 10.21 -12.85 2.67
CA ARG A 124 9.66 -11.92 3.66
C ARG A 124 10.22 -10.53 3.41
N LEU A 125 9.50 -9.51 3.83
CA LEU A 125 10.00 -8.15 3.84
C LEU A 125 10.72 -7.88 5.17
N ALA A 126 11.98 -7.45 5.10
CA ALA A 126 12.82 -7.20 6.27
C ALA A 126 13.06 -5.70 6.47
N GLU A 127 13.00 -5.27 7.72
CA GLU A 127 13.39 -3.91 8.07
C GLU A 127 14.92 -3.76 8.02
N LEU A 128 15.37 -2.63 7.47
CA LEU A 128 16.77 -2.26 7.41
C LEU A 128 17.06 -1.04 8.28
N THR A 129 18.24 -1.02 8.87
CA THR A 129 18.84 0.20 9.44
C THR A 129 19.12 1.24 8.33
N PRO A 130 19.38 2.51 8.68
CA PRO A 130 19.78 3.52 7.69
C PRO A 130 21.05 3.17 6.89
N ALA A 131 21.90 2.28 7.40
CA ALA A 131 23.09 1.79 6.70
C ALA A 131 22.80 0.62 5.74
N GLY A 132 21.55 0.17 5.64
CA GLY A 132 21.14 -0.96 4.79
C GLY A 132 21.29 -2.35 5.44
N THR A 133 21.72 -2.42 6.70
CA THR A 133 21.85 -3.70 7.43
C THR A 133 20.49 -4.17 7.94
N PRO A 134 20.10 -5.45 7.76
CA PRO A 134 18.88 -6.00 8.36
C PRO A 134 18.86 -5.87 9.88
N THR A 135 17.74 -5.40 10.43
CA THR A 135 17.55 -5.29 11.89
C THR A 135 17.19 -6.62 12.54
N GLY A 136 16.78 -7.60 11.74
CA GLY A 136 16.19 -8.85 12.21
C GLY A 136 14.68 -8.76 12.46
N ARG A 137 14.06 -7.58 12.28
CA ARG A 137 12.60 -7.40 12.30
C ARG A 137 12.02 -7.59 10.89
N HIS A 138 10.76 -8.02 10.84
CA HIS A 138 10.06 -8.32 9.58
C HIS A 138 8.72 -7.60 9.52
N LEU A 139 8.38 -7.14 8.33
CA LEU A 139 7.10 -6.53 8.04
C LEU A 139 6.18 -7.68 7.58
N ASP A 140 5.43 -8.22 8.53
CA ASP A 140 4.44 -9.29 8.29
C ASP A 140 3.02 -8.69 8.19
N ALA A 141 2.00 -9.48 7.84
CA ALA A 141 0.57 -9.15 7.92
C ALA A 141 0.17 -7.74 7.39
N LEU A 142 0.91 -7.20 6.41
CA LEU A 142 0.73 -5.82 5.93
C LEU A 142 -0.64 -5.56 5.30
N HIS A 143 -1.28 -6.62 4.79
CA HIS A 143 -2.60 -6.55 4.17
C HIS A 143 -3.71 -6.21 5.18
N GLU A 144 -3.53 -6.58 6.46
CA GLU A 144 -4.48 -6.26 7.54
C GLU A 144 -4.48 -4.74 7.79
N ASP A 145 -3.30 -4.17 8.07
CA ASP A 145 -3.13 -2.73 8.28
C ASP A 145 -3.47 -1.90 7.03
N PHE A 146 -3.21 -2.43 5.83
CA PHE A 146 -3.48 -1.69 4.59
C PHE A 146 -4.95 -1.33 4.44
N ALA A 147 -5.85 -2.27 4.77
CA ALA A 147 -7.29 -2.04 4.74
C ALA A 147 -7.74 -1.05 5.82
N GLU A 148 -7.13 -1.09 7.00
CA GLU A 148 -7.45 -0.18 8.10
C GLU A 148 -6.98 1.26 7.84
N LEU A 149 -5.83 1.42 7.17
CA LEU A 149 -5.24 2.70 6.80
C LEU A 149 -5.86 3.35 5.56
N GLU A 150 -6.91 2.76 4.97
CA GLU A 150 -7.59 3.41 3.86
C GLU A 150 -8.03 4.83 4.25
N PRO A 151 -7.63 5.86 3.48
CA PRO A 151 -8.10 7.21 3.70
C PRO A 151 -9.63 7.24 3.62
N LYS A 152 -10.28 7.31 4.77
CA LYS A 152 -11.72 7.55 4.86
C LYS A 152 -11.90 8.96 4.33
N GLY A 153 -12.42 9.09 3.11
CA GLY A 153 -12.62 10.38 2.45
C GLY A 153 -13.27 11.39 3.39
N ALA A 154 -13.00 12.69 3.16
CA ALA A 154 -13.60 13.74 3.97
C ALA A 154 -15.14 13.53 4.01
N VAL A 155 -15.69 13.41 5.23
CA VAL A 155 -17.14 13.41 5.44
C VAL A 155 -17.64 14.75 4.92
N SER A 156 -18.31 14.72 3.77
CA SER A 156 -19.01 15.86 3.18
C SER A 156 -20.12 16.36 4.10
#